data_AF-X7YS68-F1
#
_entry.id   AF-X7YS68-F1
#
_cell.length_a   1.000
_cell.length_b   1.000
_cell.length_c   1.000
_cell.angle_alpha   90.00
_cell.angle_beta   90.00
_cell.angle_gamma   90.00
#
_symmetry.space_group_name_H-M   'P 1'
#
loop_
_entity.id
_entity.type
_entity.pdbx_description
1 polymer ?
#
loop_
_entity_poly.entity_id
_entity_poly.type
_entity_poly.pdbx_seq_one_letter_code
_entity_poly.pdbx_strand_id
1 'polypeptide(L)'
;MVDDAGLAVAIEQLRQRFEDQQARTVRVLPTRLEAAALRMPERWGGSRWSVPVGMYEKDLSTAMVDFMAERHLNIFGAKNCGKTHLLASMMKSLTARYSPHEVKFLVVDLKSSRLLDAVDEDYLLRWEDQQGRERSGLILNSSELEIGVHAIANGMANRQASGEVTREQRRNRSWWQGPEIFIFVDDYAMVNNAAQVCSPRWRRFGAAPSKSACTRWWPARSRWPTGCCPRGRR
;
A
#
# COMPACT_ATOMS: atom_id res chain seq x y z
N MET A 1 -43.79 4.19 36.23
CA MET A 1 -43.75 4.31 34.77
C MET A 1 -43.47 5.77 34.48
N VAL A 2 -42.27 6.11 34.02
CA VAL A 2 -42.01 7.46 33.51
C VAL A 2 -42.77 7.54 32.19
N ASP A 3 -43.65 8.52 32.04
CA ASP A 3 -44.34 8.75 30.78
C ASP A 3 -43.40 9.48 29.79
N ASP A 4 -43.48 9.13 28.51
CA ASP A 4 -42.62 9.72 27.47
C ASP A 4 -42.81 11.25 27.38
N ALA A 5 -43.98 11.74 27.82
CA ALA A 5 -44.30 13.16 27.91
C ALA A 5 -43.49 13.89 29.00
N GLY A 6 -43.34 13.32 30.19
CA GLY A 6 -42.56 13.92 31.28
C GLY A 6 -41.06 13.99 30.97
N LEU A 7 -40.53 12.97 30.27
CA LEU A 7 -39.13 12.97 29.83
C LEU A 7 -38.87 14.05 28.77
N ALA A 8 -39.78 14.22 27.80
CA ALA A 8 -39.64 15.24 26.76
C ALA A 8 -39.63 16.67 27.34
N VAL A 9 -40.52 16.95 28.30
CA VAL A 9 -40.55 18.26 29.00
C VAL A 9 -39.25 18.52 29.76
N ALA A 10 -38.71 17.51 30.46
CA ALA A 10 -37.45 17.65 31.18
C ALA A 10 -36.25 17.91 30.24
N ILE A 11 -36.20 17.24 29.08
CA ILE A 11 -35.16 17.47 28.06
C ILE A 11 -35.22 18.91 27.54
N GLU A 12 -36.42 19.43 27.26
CA GLU A 12 -36.60 20.78 26.75
C GLU A 12 -36.19 21.84 27.79
N GLN A 13 -36.58 21.65 29.06
CA GLN A 13 -36.14 22.52 30.16
C GLN A 13 -34.62 22.52 30.32
N LEU A 14 -33.96 21.37 30.16
CA LEU A 14 -32.50 21.27 30.21
C LEU A 14 -31.85 22.00 29.03
N ARG A 15 -32.39 21.87 27.81
CA ARG A 15 -31.88 22.59 26.64
C ARG A 15 -31.99 24.11 26.79
N GLN A 16 -33.13 24.60 27.27
CA GLN A 16 -33.35 26.03 27.51
C GLN A 16 -32.45 26.57 28.63
N ARG A 17 -32.22 25.77 29.68
CA ARG A 17 -31.36 26.15 30.81
C ARG A 17 -29.87 26.18 30.44
N PHE A 18 -29.45 25.39 29.46
CA PHE A 18 -28.06 25.20 29.06
C PHE A 18 -27.87 25.47 27.56
N GLU A 19 -28.43 26.58 27.06
CA GLU A 19 -28.48 26.92 25.63
C GLU A 19 -27.08 26.96 24.98
N ASP A 20 -26.08 27.45 25.70
CA ASP A 20 -24.69 27.56 25.24
C ASP A 20 -23.81 26.33 25.57
N GLN A 21 -24.36 25.30 26.22
CA GLN A 21 -23.62 24.11 26.63
C GLN A 21 -24.17 22.87 25.93
N GLN A 22 -23.48 22.46 24.87
CA GLN A 22 -23.75 21.19 24.22
C GLN A 22 -22.67 20.16 24.54
N ALA A 23 -23.09 18.91 24.73
CA ALA A 23 -22.17 17.80 24.82
C ALA A 23 -21.30 17.76 23.55
N ARG A 24 -19.98 17.61 23.72
CA ARG A 24 -19.07 17.49 22.58
C ARG A 24 -19.47 16.29 21.73
N THR A 25 -19.74 16.51 20.44
CA THR A 25 -20.06 15.43 19.51
C THR A 25 -18.90 14.44 19.44
N VAL A 26 -19.22 13.15 19.53
CA VAL A 26 -18.24 12.08 19.33
C VAL A 26 -17.76 12.13 17.89
N ARG A 27 -16.46 12.32 17.71
CA ARG A 27 -15.84 12.27 16.39
C ARG A 27 -15.69 10.82 15.98
N VAL A 28 -16.23 10.48 14.82
CA VAL A 28 -16.18 9.12 14.24
C VAL A 28 -15.36 9.14 12.95
N LEU A 29 -14.87 7.98 12.55
CA LEU A 29 -14.20 7.84 11.25
C LEU A 29 -15.19 8.22 10.14
N PRO A 30 -14.81 9.11 9.20
CA PRO A 30 -15.71 9.51 8.13
C PRO A 30 -15.98 8.32 7.19
N THR A 31 -17.22 8.25 6.68
CA THR A 31 -17.62 7.24 5.69
C THR A 31 -16.90 7.40 4.36
N ARG A 32 -16.44 8.62 4.06
CA ARG A 32 -15.65 8.97 2.88
C ARG A 32 -14.51 9.88 3.29
N LEU A 33 -13.29 9.48 2.91
CA LEU A 33 -12.08 10.24 3.16
C LEU A 33 -11.44 10.60 1.83
N GLU A 34 -11.39 11.90 1.54
CA GLU A 34 -10.73 12.40 0.34
C GLU A 34 -9.20 12.33 0.48
N ALA A 35 -8.50 11.96 -0.60
CA ALA A 35 -7.04 11.89 -0.61
C ALA A 35 -6.38 13.22 -0.23
N ALA A 36 -6.99 14.36 -0.55
CA ALA A 36 -6.49 15.69 -0.18
C ALA A 36 -6.53 15.97 1.34
N ALA A 37 -7.35 15.23 2.09
CA ALA A 37 -7.41 15.30 3.56
C ALA A 37 -6.31 14.46 4.22
N LEU A 38 -5.75 13.48 3.51
CA LEU A 38 -4.62 12.66 3.94
C LEU A 38 -3.30 13.42 3.78
N ARG A 39 -3.05 14.36 4.69
CA ARG A 39 -1.82 15.13 4.71
C ARG A 39 -0.79 14.48 5.61
N MET A 40 0.48 14.56 5.21
CA MET A 40 1.56 14.23 6.12
C MET A 40 1.54 15.23 7.29
N PRO A 41 1.62 14.77 8.55
CA PRO A 41 1.78 15.65 9.69
C PRO A 41 3.05 16.50 9.53
N GLU A 42 3.00 17.78 9.92
CA GLU A 42 4.16 18.69 9.85
C GLU A 42 5.39 18.13 10.58
N ARG A 43 5.14 17.43 11.70
CA ARG A 43 6.17 16.74 12.48
C ARG A 43 6.04 15.23 12.31
N TRP A 44 6.34 14.75 11.11
CA TRP A 44 6.48 13.32 10.85
C TRP A 44 7.90 12.85 11.19
N GLY A 45 8.03 11.86 12.08
CA GLY A 45 9.32 11.32 12.52
C GLY A 45 9.88 10.18 11.68
N GLY A 46 9.13 9.70 10.67
CA GLY A 46 9.60 8.67 9.75
C GLY A 46 10.37 9.25 8.56
N SER A 47 10.74 8.40 7.62
CA SER A 47 11.49 8.82 6.45
C SER A 47 10.66 9.67 5.49
N ARG A 48 11.34 10.42 4.61
CA ARG A 48 10.69 11.17 3.52
C ARG A 48 9.81 10.24 2.65
N TRP A 49 10.22 8.98 2.48
CA TRP A 49 9.49 7.99 1.67
C TRP A 49 8.24 7.43 2.36
N SER A 50 7.76 8.08 3.41
CA SER A 50 6.50 7.71 4.04
C SER A 50 5.31 8.17 3.20
N VAL A 51 4.23 7.38 3.19
CA VAL A 51 3.02 7.64 2.41
C VAL A 51 1.78 7.52 3.30
N PRO A 52 0.86 8.49 3.29
CA PRO A 52 -0.40 8.38 4.00
C PRO A 52 -1.32 7.37 3.31
N VAL A 53 -1.97 6.52 4.10
CA VAL A 53 -2.83 5.43 3.60
C VAL A 53 -4.25 5.47 4.17
N GLY A 54 -4.51 6.31 5.16
CA GLY A 54 -5.82 6.38 5.80
C GLY A 54 -5.80 7.18 7.10
N MET A 55 -6.76 6.91 7.97
CA MET A 55 -6.84 7.48 9.32
C MET A 55 -7.00 6.38 10.36
N TYR A 56 -6.45 6.60 11.54
CA TYR A 56 -6.71 5.74 12.70
C TYR A 56 -8.06 6.08 13.32
N GLU A 57 -8.84 5.06 13.68
CA GLU A 57 -10.14 5.27 14.35
C GLU A 57 -9.99 5.89 15.75
N LYS A 58 -8.92 5.52 16.47
CA LYS A 58 -8.71 5.90 17.88
C LYS A 58 -8.63 7.42 18.11
N ASP A 59 -8.02 8.14 17.18
CA ASP A 59 -7.68 9.56 17.33
C ASP A 59 -7.88 10.38 16.05
N LEU A 60 -8.31 9.74 14.96
CA LEU A 60 -8.47 10.35 13.65
C LEU A 60 -7.17 10.96 13.10
N SER A 61 -6.01 10.50 13.59
CA SER A 61 -4.72 10.88 13.02
C SER A 61 -4.46 10.16 11.71
N THR A 62 -3.63 10.73 10.85
CA THR A 62 -3.27 10.13 9.55
C THR A 62 -2.45 8.86 9.78
N ALA A 63 -2.90 7.75 9.19
CA ALA A 63 -2.16 6.50 9.13
C ALA A 63 -1.10 6.57 8.02
N MET A 64 0.15 6.27 8.38
CA MET A 64 1.32 6.40 7.52
C MET A 64 2.01 5.05 7.35
N VAL A 65 2.55 4.79 6.16
CA VAL A 65 3.47 3.66 5.90
C VAL A 65 4.83 4.23 5.55
N ASP A 66 5.88 3.82 6.27
CA ASP A 66 7.27 4.23 6.01
C ASP A 66 8.02 3.18 5.20
N PHE A 67 8.27 3.48 3.92
CA PHE A 67 8.94 2.56 2.99
C PHE A 67 10.45 2.40 3.20
N MET A 68 11.05 3.14 4.13
CA MET A 68 12.43 2.87 4.58
C MET A 68 12.48 1.87 5.73
N ALA A 69 11.42 1.81 6.54
CA ALA A 69 11.27 0.80 7.59
C ALA A 69 10.80 -0.54 6.99
N GLU A 70 9.73 -0.51 6.19
CA GLU A 70 9.16 -1.69 5.53
C GLU A 70 9.10 -1.48 4.03
N ARG A 71 9.92 -2.24 3.27
CA ARG A 71 10.11 -2.01 1.82
C ARG A 71 8.89 -2.38 0.97
N HIS A 72 7.96 -3.17 1.51
CA HIS A 72 6.85 -3.76 0.77
C HIS A 72 5.54 -3.64 1.55
N LEU A 73 4.44 -3.44 0.83
CA LEU A 73 3.10 -3.39 1.39
C LEU A 73 2.18 -4.31 0.59
N ASN A 74 1.47 -5.19 1.29
CA ASN A 74 0.43 -6.05 0.71
C ASN A 74 -0.94 -5.58 1.18
N ILE A 75 -1.87 -5.37 0.24
CA ILE A 75 -3.22 -4.87 0.52
C ILE A 75 -4.23 -5.96 0.17
N PHE A 76 -5.00 -6.40 1.17
CA PHE A 76 -6.04 -7.41 1.02
C PHE A 76 -7.42 -6.80 1.23
N GLY A 77 -8.41 -7.31 0.52
CA GLY A 77 -9.80 -6.90 0.71
C GLY A 77 -10.72 -7.43 -0.39
N ALA A 78 -12.02 -7.41 -0.11
CA ALA A 78 -13.05 -7.89 -1.01
C ALA A 78 -13.08 -7.09 -2.34
N LYS A 79 -13.85 -7.58 -3.31
CA LYS A 79 -14.10 -6.83 -4.55
C LYS A 79 -14.74 -5.47 -4.20
N ASN A 80 -14.34 -4.41 -4.90
CA ASN A 80 -14.84 -3.04 -4.72
C ASN A 80 -14.57 -2.39 -3.35
N CYS A 81 -13.65 -2.92 -2.53
CA CYS A 81 -13.29 -2.29 -1.25
C CYS A 81 -12.29 -1.13 -1.36
N GLY A 82 -11.99 -0.64 -2.57
CA GLY A 82 -11.12 0.53 -2.78
C GLY A 82 -9.62 0.27 -2.89
N LYS A 83 -9.16 -0.98 -3.08
CA LYS A 83 -7.71 -1.30 -3.24
C LYS A 83 -7.02 -0.47 -4.34
N THR A 84 -7.59 -0.48 -5.55
CA THR A 84 -7.07 0.29 -6.68
C THR A 84 -7.06 1.79 -6.38
N HIS A 85 -8.09 2.30 -5.69
CA HIS A 85 -8.15 3.70 -5.29
C HIS A 85 -7.07 4.06 -4.26
N LEU A 86 -6.78 3.15 -3.32
CA LEU A 86 -5.68 3.32 -2.38
C LEU A 86 -4.32 3.37 -3.10
N LEU A 87 -4.06 2.47 -4.05
CA LEU A 87 -2.83 2.51 -4.86
C LEU A 87 -2.71 3.84 -5.63
N ALA A 88 -3.80 4.28 -6.27
CA ALA A 88 -3.85 5.57 -6.96
C ALA A 88 -3.58 6.75 -6.01
N SER A 89 -4.16 6.74 -4.81
CA SER A 89 -3.94 7.77 -3.78
C SER A 89 -2.48 7.80 -3.31
N MET A 90 -1.85 6.63 -3.18
CA MET A 90 -0.43 6.53 -2.82
C MET A 90 0.48 7.11 -3.90
N MET A 91 0.24 6.79 -5.18
CA MET A 91 0.97 7.39 -6.30
C MET A 91 0.80 8.91 -6.35
N LYS A 92 -0.43 9.41 -6.18
CA LYS A 92 -0.71 10.85 -6.10
C LYS A 92 0.02 11.53 -4.93
N SER A 93 0.09 10.88 -3.77
CA SER A 93 0.85 11.42 -2.63
C SER A 93 2.35 11.52 -2.92
N LEU A 94 2.92 10.56 -3.65
CA LEU A 94 4.34 10.57 -4.02
C LEU A 94 4.63 11.64 -5.08
N THR A 95 3.83 11.72 -6.15
CA THR A 95 3.99 12.72 -7.22
C THR A 95 3.77 14.15 -6.74
N ALA A 96 2.89 14.36 -5.75
CA ALA A 96 2.72 15.68 -5.14
C ALA A 96 3.92 16.16 -4.31
N ARG A 97 4.88 15.29 -3.99
CA ARG A 97 6.03 15.60 -3.11
C ARG A 97 7.39 15.43 -3.77
N TYR A 98 7.48 14.63 -4.83
CA TYR A 98 8.73 14.26 -5.47
C TYR A 98 8.64 14.48 -6.97
N SER A 99 9.76 14.93 -7.54
CA SER A 99 9.89 15.07 -8.99
C SER A 99 10.09 13.71 -9.68
N PRO A 100 9.87 13.63 -11.01
CA PRO A 100 10.19 12.44 -11.80
C PRO A 100 11.65 11.96 -11.72
N HIS A 101 12.58 12.85 -11.34
CA HIS A 101 14.00 12.50 -11.16
C HIS A 101 14.26 11.80 -9.82
N GLU A 102 13.36 11.94 -8.84
CA GLU A 102 13.49 11.37 -7.51
C GLU A 102 12.68 10.09 -7.34
N VAL A 103 11.55 9.96 -8.04
CA VAL A 103 10.69 8.78 -7.98
C VAL A 103 10.22 8.34 -9.36
N LYS A 104 10.27 7.04 -9.60
CA LYS A 104 9.75 6.41 -10.81
C LYS A 104 8.87 5.21 -10.48
N PHE A 105 7.91 4.94 -11.34
CA PHE A 105 6.91 3.89 -11.15
C PHE A 105 7.01 2.79 -12.20
N LEU A 106 6.85 1.55 -11.75
CA LEU A 106 6.34 0.46 -12.57
C LEU A 106 4.91 0.19 -12.12
N VAL A 107 3.96 0.20 -13.05
CA VAL A 107 2.55 -0.07 -12.79
C VAL A 107 2.15 -1.33 -13.55
N VAL A 108 1.70 -2.34 -12.83
CA VAL A 108 1.14 -3.57 -13.38
C VAL A 108 -0.36 -3.57 -13.15
N ASP A 109 -1.11 -3.45 -14.24
CA ASP A 109 -2.58 -3.39 -14.25
C ASP A 109 -3.13 -4.18 -15.44
N LEU A 110 -3.20 -5.50 -15.26
CA LEU A 110 -3.68 -6.42 -16.31
C LEU A 110 -5.19 -6.33 -16.58
N LYS A 111 -5.93 -5.59 -15.74
CA LYS A 111 -7.37 -5.35 -15.92
C LYS A 111 -7.67 -4.00 -16.55
N SER A 112 -6.66 -3.14 -16.71
CA SER A 112 -6.86 -1.73 -17.03
C SER A 112 -7.85 -1.07 -16.06
N SER A 113 -7.66 -1.33 -14.75
CA SER A 113 -8.48 -0.90 -13.64
C SER A 113 -8.39 0.61 -13.34
N ARG A 114 -8.35 1.49 -14.35
CA ARG A 114 -8.22 2.97 -14.18
C ARG A 114 -7.02 3.43 -13.34
N LEU A 115 -6.12 2.53 -12.94
CA LEU A 115 -4.91 2.90 -12.21
C LEU A 115 -4.00 3.77 -13.07
N LEU A 116 -4.13 3.63 -14.39
CA LEU A 116 -3.48 4.39 -15.45
C LEU A 116 -3.75 5.90 -15.34
N ASP A 117 -5.00 6.28 -15.07
CA ASP A 117 -5.42 7.69 -15.01
C ASP A 117 -4.83 8.43 -13.79
N ALA A 118 -4.14 7.72 -12.90
CA ALA A 118 -3.60 8.28 -11.66
C ALA A 118 -2.17 8.80 -11.78
N VAL A 119 -1.46 8.53 -12.88
CA VAL A 119 -0.02 8.80 -13.00
C VAL A 119 0.33 9.43 -14.36
N ASP A 120 1.13 10.48 -14.32
CA ASP A 120 1.71 11.09 -15.52
C ASP A 120 2.81 10.18 -16.09
N GLU A 121 2.93 10.12 -17.42
CA GLU A 121 3.95 9.32 -18.11
C GLU A 121 5.37 9.68 -17.69
N ASP A 122 5.62 10.92 -17.29
CA ASP A 122 6.93 11.36 -16.82
C ASP A 122 7.36 10.62 -15.56
N TYR A 123 6.43 10.12 -14.74
CA TYR A 123 6.75 9.33 -13.56
C TYR A 123 6.91 7.84 -13.85
N LEU A 124 6.54 7.37 -15.04
CA LEU A 124 6.76 5.97 -15.41
C LEU A 124 8.26 5.72 -15.67
N LEU A 125 8.71 4.53 -15.31
CA LEU A 125 10.01 4.03 -15.75
C LEU A 125 10.06 3.99 -17.28
N ARG A 126 11.23 4.26 -17.84
CA ARG A 126 11.49 4.08 -19.27
C ARG A 126 12.76 3.26 -19.44
N TRP A 127 12.78 2.36 -20.41
CA TRP A 127 13.96 1.60 -20.80
C TRP A 127 13.90 1.28 -22.29
N GLU A 128 15.05 0.99 -22.88
CA GLU A 128 15.15 0.49 -24.25
C GLU A 128 15.16 -1.05 -24.23
N ASP A 129 14.36 -1.67 -25.11
CA ASP A 129 14.42 -3.11 -25.32
C ASP A 129 15.58 -3.51 -26.24
N GLN A 130 15.77 -4.83 -26.44
CA GLN A 130 16.86 -5.35 -27.27
C GLN A 130 16.78 -4.93 -28.75
N GLN A 131 15.62 -4.41 -29.20
CA GLN A 131 15.42 -3.90 -30.55
C GLN A 131 15.58 -2.36 -30.60
N GLY A 132 16.05 -1.73 -29.53
CA GLY A 132 16.21 -0.27 -29.44
C GLY A 132 14.89 0.48 -29.34
N ARG A 133 13.78 -0.19 -28.99
CA ARG A 133 12.48 0.48 -28.80
C ARG A 133 12.34 0.93 -27.37
N GLU A 134 11.92 2.18 -27.18
CA GLU A 134 11.56 2.68 -25.87
C GLU A 134 10.30 1.96 -25.35
N ARG A 135 10.36 1.54 -24.09
CA ARG A 135 9.27 0.92 -23.34
C ARG A 135 8.99 1.77 -22.12
N SER A 136 7.72 1.84 -21.74
CA SER A 136 7.27 2.47 -20.50
C SER A 136 7.02 1.43 -19.41
N GLY A 137 7.11 1.88 -18.16
CA GLY A 137 6.86 1.08 -16.96
C GLY A 137 5.40 0.75 -16.72
N LEU A 138 4.57 0.84 -17.76
CA LEU A 138 3.19 0.47 -17.72
C LEU A 138 3.00 -0.91 -18.34
N ILE A 139 2.49 -1.85 -17.54
CA ILE A 139 2.30 -3.25 -17.92
C ILE A 139 0.80 -3.55 -17.95
N LEU A 140 0.26 -3.74 -19.14
CA LEU A 140 -1.18 -3.98 -19.35
C LEU A 140 -1.52 -5.42 -19.70
N ASN A 141 -0.51 -6.21 -20.07
CA ASN A 141 -0.68 -7.60 -20.48
C ASN A 141 0.46 -8.50 -19.98
N SER A 142 0.23 -9.81 -20.06
CA SER A 142 1.17 -10.81 -19.57
C SER A 142 2.51 -10.82 -20.32
N SER A 143 2.51 -10.52 -21.63
CA SER A 143 3.75 -10.49 -22.41
C SER A 143 4.67 -9.33 -22.02
N GLU A 144 4.11 -8.17 -21.70
CA GLU A 144 4.87 -7.03 -21.21
C GLU A 144 5.41 -7.26 -19.80
N LEU A 145 4.68 -8.02 -18.97
CA LEU A 145 5.08 -8.29 -17.60
C LEU A 145 6.47 -8.93 -17.51
N GLU A 146 6.72 -9.96 -18.31
CA GLU A 146 8.03 -10.63 -18.32
C GLU A 146 9.15 -9.66 -18.74
N ILE A 147 8.92 -8.87 -19.80
CA ILE A 147 9.88 -7.86 -20.29
C ILE A 147 10.17 -6.82 -19.20
N GLY A 148 9.13 -6.28 -18.55
CA GLY A 148 9.27 -5.26 -17.51
C GLY A 148 9.97 -5.79 -16.26
N VAL A 149 9.68 -7.02 -15.83
CA VAL A 149 10.37 -7.67 -14.70
C VAL A 149 11.85 -7.84 -15.00
N HIS A 150 12.21 -8.29 -16.20
CA HIS A 150 13.61 -8.41 -16.61
C HIS A 150 14.31 -7.05 -16.67
N ALA A 151 13.66 -6.02 -17.21
CA ALA A 151 14.22 -4.67 -17.27
C ALA A 151 14.52 -4.11 -15.87
N ILE A 152 13.60 -4.29 -14.91
CA ILE A 152 13.82 -3.87 -13.52
C ILE A 152 14.92 -4.69 -12.86
N ALA A 153 14.92 -6.02 -13.03
CA ALA A 153 15.96 -6.86 -12.43
C ALA A 153 17.36 -6.41 -12.88
N ASN A 154 17.53 -6.12 -14.17
CA ASN A 154 18.76 -5.58 -14.73
C ASN A 154 19.09 -4.19 -14.18
N GLY A 155 18.12 -3.28 -14.14
CA GLY A 155 18.31 -1.93 -13.57
C GLY A 155 18.68 -1.94 -12.09
N MET A 156 18.13 -2.87 -11.32
CA MET A 156 18.43 -3.03 -9.89
C MET A 156 19.77 -3.72 -9.65
N ALA A 157 20.22 -4.59 -10.56
CA ALA A 157 21.57 -5.18 -10.48
C ALA A 157 22.65 -4.09 -10.50
N ASN A 158 22.45 -3.02 -11.28
CA ASN A 158 23.36 -1.86 -11.34
C ASN A 158 23.37 -1.00 -10.06
N ARG A 159 22.42 -1.21 -9.13
CA ARG A 159 22.38 -0.53 -7.83
C ARG A 159 23.06 -1.33 -6.73
N GLN A 160 23.54 -2.53 -7.03
CA GLN A 160 24.30 -3.32 -6.08
C GLN A 160 25.67 -2.68 -5.84
N ALA A 161 26.14 -2.74 -4.61
CA ALA A 161 27.46 -2.26 -4.22
C ALA A 161 28.54 -3.06 -4.96
N SER A 162 29.18 -2.46 -5.96
CA SER A 162 30.29 -3.06 -6.71
C SER A 162 31.64 -2.79 -6.01
N GLY A 163 31.86 -3.38 -4.83
CA GLY A 163 33.14 -3.28 -4.10
C GLY A 163 33.01 -3.01 -2.60
N GLU A 164 34.12 -2.59 -1.97
CA GLU A 164 34.14 -2.21 -0.56
C GLU A 164 33.39 -0.88 -0.34
N VAL A 165 32.11 -0.99 0.01
CA VAL A 165 31.29 0.14 0.44
C VAL A 165 31.41 0.30 1.95
N THR A 166 31.84 1.48 2.39
CA THR A 166 32.02 1.81 3.82
C THR A 166 30.70 1.70 4.60
N ARG A 167 30.78 1.56 5.93
CA ARG A 167 29.58 1.53 6.79
C ARG A 167 28.74 2.79 6.65
N GLU A 168 29.36 3.94 6.48
CA GLU A 168 28.67 5.22 6.28
C GLU A 168 27.94 5.27 4.93
N GLN A 169 28.62 4.89 3.85
CA GLN A 169 28.01 4.78 2.53
C GLN A 169 26.83 3.80 2.53
N ARG A 170 26.94 2.67 3.26
CA ARG A 170 25.84 1.71 3.45
C ARG A 170 24.63 2.31 4.16
N ARG A 171 24.86 3.18 5.16
CA ARG A 171 23.78 3.85 5.90
C ARG A 171 23.07 4.91 5.06
N ASN A 172 23.81 5.70 4.28
CA ASN A 172 23.27 6.83 3.53
C ASN A 172 22.94 6.52 2.05
N ARG A 173 23.19 5.30 1.57
CA ARG A 173 22.90 4.84 0.20
C ARG A 173 23.68 5.58 -0.90
N SER A 174 24.82 6.19 -0.56
CA SER A 174 25.58 7.05 -1.48
C SER A 174 26.42 6.32 -2.55
N TRP A 175 26.44 4.98 -2.58
CA TRP A 175 27.17 4.22 -3.62
C TRP A 175 26.43 4.15 -4.96
N TRP A 176 25.18 4.58 -5.02
CA TRP A 176 24.38 4.68 -6.24
C TRP A 176 23.61 6.00 -6.25
N GLN A 177 23.22 6.46 -7.43
CA GLN A 177 22.38 7.64 -7.62
C GLN A 177 21.25 7.34 -8.61
N GLY A 178 20.11 8.01 -8.45
CA GLY A 178 18.95 7.87 -9.32
C GLY A 178 17.63 7.85 -8.54
N PRO A 179 16.49 7.70 -9.23
CA PRO A 179 15.19 7.70 -8.60
C PRO A 179 14.97 6.44 -7.76
N GLU A 180 14.24 6.58 -6.65
CA GLU A 180 13.63 5.42 -5.99
C GLU A 180 12.53 4.85 -6.88
N ILE A 181 12.48 3.52 -6.97
CA ILE A 181 11.51 2.82 -7.82
C ILE A 181 10.41 2.26 -6.92
N PHE A 182 9.17 2.66 -7.20
CA PHE A 182 7.98 2.05 -6.60
C PHE A 182 7.27 1.17 -7.64
N ILE A 183 6.99 -0.07 -7.24
CA ILE A 183 6.30 -1.04 -8.09
C ILE A 183 4.89 -1.21 -7.55
N PHE A 184 3.91 -0.77 -8.33
CA PHE A 184 2.49 -0.91 -8.05
C PHE A 184 1.93 -2.08 -8.84
N VAL A 185 1.31 -3.04 -8.14
CA VAL A 185 0.70 -4.21 -8.76
C VAL A 185 -0.76 -4.26 -8.33
N ASP A 186 -1.68 -4.00 -9.24
CA ASP A 186 -3.11 -4.21 -8.99
C ASP A 186 -3.53 -5.61 -9.42
N ASP A 187 -4.53 -6.15 -8.73
CA ASP A 187 -5.04 -7.51 -8.89
C ASP A 187 -3.93 -8.58 -9.03
N TYR A 188 -3.11 -8.69 -7.98
CA TYR A 188 -2.02 -9.65 -7.91
C TYR A 188 -2.44 -11.09 -8.25
N ALA A 189 -3.69 -11.49 -7.96
CA ALA A 189 -4.18 -12.83 -8.28
C ALA A 189 -4.16 -13.11 -9.79
N MET A 190 -4.52 -12.12 -10.62
CA MET A 190 -4.38 -12.24 -12.07
C MET A 190 -2.93 -12.25 -12.53
N VAL A 191 -2.10 -11.39 -11.95
CA VAL A 191 -0.66 -11.32 -12.26
C VAL A 191 0.02 -12.66 -11.96
N ASN A 192 -0.30 -13.27 -10.82
CA ASN A 192 0.23 -14.58 -10.44
C ASN A 192 -0.15 -15.68 -11.43
N ASN A 193 -1.39 -15.66 -11.94
CA ASN A 193 -1.83 -16.62 -12.96
C ASN A 193 -1.15 -16.36 -14.31
N ALA A 194 -1.02 -15.09 -14.70
CA ALA A 194 -0.30 -14.69 -15.92
C ALA A 194 1.17 -15.13 -15.90
N ALA A 195 1.86 -14.91 -14.78
CA ALA A 195 3.25 -15.32 -14.58
C ALA A 195 3.43 -16.85 -14.68
N GLN A 196 2.44 -17.64 -14.27
CA GLN A 196 2.48 -19.10 -14.42
C GLN A 196 2.34 -19.56 -15.87
N VAL A 197 1.58 -18.84 -16.70
CA VAL A 197 1.40 -19.15 -18.13
C VAL A 197 2.65 -18.82 -18.95
N CYS A 198 3.38 -17.75 -18.59
CA CYS A 198 4.67 -17.42 -19.21
C CYS A 198 5.83 -18.39 -18.86
N SER A 199 5.56 -19.46 -18.11
CA SER A 199 6.57 -20.33 -17.52
C SER A 199 6.43 -21.83 -17.92
N PRO A 200 7.01 -22.25 -19.06
CA PRO A 200 7.53 -23.62 -19.16
C PRO A 200 8.98 -23.73 -18.63
N ARG A 201 9.72 -22.61 -18.57
CA ARG A 201 11.19 -22.61 -18.45
C ARG A 201 11.75 -22.29 -17.05
N TRP A 202 10.91 -21.90 -16.10
CA TRP A 202 11.32 -21.50 -14.74
C TRP A 202 11.50 -22.68 -13.74
N ARG A 203 11.35 -23.94 -14.17
CA ARG A 203 11.52 -25.14 -13.30
C ARG A 203 12.95 -25.41 -12.81
N ARG A 204 13.94 -24.55 -13.06
CA ARG A 204 15.34 -24.81 -12.67
C ARG A 204 15.92 -23.88 -11.60
N PHE A 205 15.18 -22.90 -11.12
CA PHE A 205 15.56 -22.13 -9.93
C PHE A 205 14.55 -22.35 -8.81
N GLY A 206 14.99 -23.12 -7.81
CA GLY A 206 14.37 -23.20 -6.49
C GLY A 206 12.91 -23.65 -6.48
N ALA A 207 12.69 -24.96 -6.40
CA ALA A 207 11.40 -25.48 -5.95
C ALA A 207 11.02 -24.81 -4.62
N ALA A 208 9.88 -24.09 -4.61
CA ALA A 208 9.19 -23.82 -3.36
C ALA A 208 8.89 -25.17 -2.70
N PRO A 209 9.22 -25.38 -1.42
CA PRO A 209 8.90 -26.64 -0.76
C PRO A 209 7.39 -26.84 -0.80
N SER A 210 7.00 -28.08 -1.12
CA SER A 210 5.63 -28.55 -1.14
C SER A 210 4.82 -28.10 0.09
N LYS A 211 3.49 -28.07 -0.07
CA LYS A 211 2.44 -27.61 0.86
C LYS A 211 2.43 -28.25 2.28
N SER A 212 3.50 -28.88 2.72
CA SER A 212 3.64 -29.52 4.04
C SER A 212 4.55 -28.76 5.01
N ALA A 213 5.18 -27.65 4.60
CA ALA A 213 6.12 -26.88 5.44
C ALA A 213 5.53 -25.58 6.03
N CYS A 214 4.20 -25.49 6.15
CA CYS A 214 3.52 -24.35 6.78
C CYS A 214 3.27 -24.65 8.28
N THR A 215 4.32 -24.77 9.10
CA THR A 215 4.15 -24.83 10.58
C THR A 215 5.38 -24.46 11.41
N ARG A 216 6.43 -23.87 10.82
CA ARG A 216 7.60 -23.50 11.60
C ARG A 216 8.12 -22.18 11.08
N TRP A 217 7.62 -21.09 11.67
CA TRP A 217 8.22 -19.75 11.83
C TRP A 217 7.10 -18.80 12.31
N TRP A 218 6.62 -19.03 13.53
CA TRP A 218 5.81 -18.08 14.29
C TRP A 218 6.46 -17.94 15.67
N PRO A 219 6.99 -16.77 16.06
CA PRO A 219 7.39 -16.56 17.44
C PRO A 219 6.12 -16.48 18.28
N ALA A 220 5.87 -17.52 19.05
CA ALA A 220 4.81 -17.56 20.06
C ALA A 220 5.04 -16.45 21.09
N ARG A 221 4.10 -15.51 21.19
CA ARG A 221 3.81 -14.75 22.43
C ARG A 221 2.51 -13.95 22.29
N SER A 222 1.40 -14.60 22.62
CA SER A 222 0.30 -14.02 23.41
C SER A 222 -0.81 -15.06 23.56
N ARG A 223 -0.91 -15.64 24.77
CA ARG A 223 -2.07 -16.44 25.19
C ARG A 223 -3.28 -15.52 25.27
N TRP A 224 -4.39 -15.92 24.66
CA TRP A 224 -5.73 -15.57 25.13
C TRP A 224 -6.61 -16.84 25.10
N PRO A 225 -7.50 -17.03 26.10
CA PRO A 225 -8.21 -18.28 26.30
C PRO A 225 -9.50 -18.29 25.47
N THR A 226 -9.68 -19.29 24.61
CA THR A 226 -10.99 -19.56 23.98
C THR A 226 -11.59 -20.80 24.60
N GLY A 227 -12.48 -20.58 25.56
CA GLY A 227 -13.48 -21.54 25.96
C GLY A 227 -14.61 -21.63 24.92
N CYS A 228 -15.17 -22.83 24.83
CA CYS A 228 -16.57 -23.17 24.56
C CYS A 228 -17.30 -22.52 23.36
N CYS A 229 -17.50 -23.30 22.30
CA CYS A 229 -18.85 -23.70 21.82
C CYS A 229 -18.78 -24.70 20.63
N PRO A 230 -19.85 -25.47 20.34
CA PRO A 230 -19.76 -26.90 20.07
C PRO A 230 -19.86 -27.27 18.60
N ARG A 231 -19.30 -28.44 18.26
CA ARG A 231 -19.41 -29.09 16.96
C ARG A 231 -20.81 -29.68 16.77
N GLY A 232 -21.55 -29.19 15.79
CA GLY A 232 -22.65 -29.92 15.16
C GLY A 232 -22.10 -31.01 14.25
N ARG A 233 -22.54 -32.25 14.49
CA ARG A 233 -22.26 -33.45 13.69
C ARG A 233 -23.13 -33.45 12.42
N ARG A 234 -22.61 -34.08 11.35
CA ARG A 234 -23.44 -34.85 10.42
C ARG A 234 -23.55 -36.28 10.95
#